data_AF-A0A9E5JZJ3-F1
#
_entry.id   AF-A0A9E5JZJ3-F1
#
_cell.length_a   1.000
_cell.length_b   1.000
_cell.length_c   1.000
_cell.angle_alpha   90.00
_cell.angle_beta   90.00
_cell.angle_gamma   90.00
#
_symmetry.space_group_name_H-M   'P 1'
#
loop_
_entity.id
_entity.type
_entity.pdbx_description
1 polymer ?
#
loop_
_entity_poly.entity_id
_entity_poly.type
_entity_poly.pdbx_seq_one_letter_code
_entity_poly.pdbx_strand_id
1 'polypeptide(L)'
;SIGENVAAASSPSSMDLSLDHKALERRRKAVREELGSLREKYPQATGMIVAINGRIAGGDLYFNGELFGQLWERLLDAAANESVGELLQFTKAQLERLPTAPQLAEVVQKGLKLKEQGLHELPPRTRITLRRGQAQRVFTTRDAGRAGEPVRTAIEFLQA
;
A
#
# COMPACT_ATOMS: atom_id res chain seq x y z
N SER A 1 -27.87 -38.27 35.20
CA SER A 1 -26.80 -38.82 34.35
C SER A 1 -25.92 -37.70 33.85
N ILE A 2 -24.63 -38.01 33.81
CA ILE A 2 -23.46 -37.25 33.38
C ILE A 2 -23.58 -36.74 31.94
N GLY A 3 -22.95 -35.60 31.65
CA GLY A 3 -22.26 -35.40 30.37
C GLY A 3 -22.81 -34.32 29.45
N GLU A 4 -22.50 -33.08 29.79
CA GLU A 4 -22.49 -31.90 28.92
C GLU A 4 -21.87 -32.25 27.55
N ASN A 5 -22.68 -32.24 26.48
CA ASN A 5 -22.19 -32.38 25.12
C ASN A 5 -21.58 -31.04 24.71
N VAL A 6 -20.36 -30.77 25.18
CA VAL A 6 -19.50 -29.74 24.63
C VAL A 6 -19.11 -30.22 23.23
N ALA A 7 -19.98 -29.92 22.26
CA ALA A 7 -19.63 -29.94 20.85
C ALA A 7 -18.55 -28.87 20.64
N ALA A 8 -17.31 -29.25 20.95
CA ALA A 8 -16.14 -28.43 20.69
C ALA A 8 -16.12 -28.16 19.18
N ALA A 9 -16.33 -26.90 18.83
CA ALA A 9 -15.93 -26.38 17.53
C ALA A 9 -14.48 -26.79 17.32
N SER A 10 -14.24 -27.65 16.33
CA SER A 10 -12.91 -28.18 16.02
C SER A 10 -11.97 -27.01 15.79
N SER A 11 -11.19 -26.65 16.80
CA SER A 11 -10.13 -25.66 16.67
C SER A 11 -9.16 -26.15 15.58
N PRO A 12 -8.72 -25.28 14.65
CA PRO A 12 -7.72 -25.65 13.67
C PRO A 12 -6.52 -26.29 14.39
N SER A 13 -6.06 -27.45 13.92
CA SER A 13 -4.93 -28.11 14.57
C SER A 13 -3.67 -27.25 14.37
N SER A 14 -2.71 -27.30 15.30
CA SER A 14 -1.45 -26.53 15.21
C SER A 14 -0.67 -26.81 13.92
N MET A 15 -0.91 -27.95 13.27
CA MET A 15 -0.34 -28.31 11.97
C MET A 15 -0.95 -27.50 10.82
N ASP A 16 -2.28 -27.34 10.81
CA ASP A 16 -3.00 -26.53 9.81
C ASP A 16 -2.56 -25.06 9.91
N LEU A 17 -2.50 -24.53 11.14
CA LEU A 17 -1.97 -23.18 11.42
C LEU A 17 -0.52 -23.00 10.96
N SER A 18 0.32 -24.03 11.14
CA SER A 18 1.72 -23.99 10.71
C SER A 18 1.88 -24.06 9.19
N LEU A 19 1.00 -24.77 8.48
CA LEU A 19 0.99 -24.85 7.02
C LEU A 19 0.53 -23.53 6.41
N ASP A 20 -0.51 -22.91 6.97
CA ASP A 20 -1.01 -21.60 6.56
C ASP A 20 0.05 -20.51 6.78
N HIS A 21 0.71 -20.52 7.93
CA HIS A 21 1.82 -19.60 8.20
C HIS A 21 2.96 -19.76 7.19
N LYS A 22 3.38 -21.00 6.89
CA LYS A 22 4.42 -21.25 5.87
C LYS A 22 3.98 -20.84 4.47
N ALA A 23 2.71 -20.99 4.13
CA ALA A 23 2.17 -20.55 2.83
C ALA A 23 2.15 -19.03 2.69
N LEU A 24 1.77 -18.33 3.76
CA LEU A 24 1.80 -16.87 3.87
C LEU A 24 3.23 -16.32 3.67
N GLU A 25 4.20 -16.88 4.38
CA GLU A 25 5.60 -16.48 4.27
C GLU A 25 6.18 -16.73 2.87
N ARG A 26 5.82 -17.85 2.23
CA ARG A 26 6.22 -18.10 0.83
C ARG A 26 5.66 -17.06 -0.14
N ARG A 27 4.40 -16.65 0.03
CA ARG A 27 3.78 -15.63 -0.83
C ARG A 27 4.42 -14.26 -0.65
N ARG A 28 4.68 -13.86 0.60
CA ARG A 28 5.41 -12.62 0.91
C ARG A 28 6.79 -12.61 0.27
N LYS A 29 7.52 -13.71 0.38
CA LYS A 29 8.84 -13.88 -0.25
C LYS A 29 8.77 -13.76 -1.77
N ALA A 30 7.78 -14.37 -2.41
CA ALA A 30 7.61 -14.30 -3.86
C ALA A 30 7.37 -12.85 -4.33
N VAL A 31 6.52 -12.09 -3.64
CA VAL A 31 6.30 -10.66 -3.94
C VAL A 31 7.59 -9.86 -3.79
N ARG A 32 8.39 -10.14 -2.74
CA ARG A 32 9.67 -9.47 -2.53
C ARG A 32 10.67 -9.77 -3.65
N GLU A 33 10.79 -11.04 -4.04
CA GLU A 33 11.70 -11.47 -5.11
C GLU A 33 11.31 -10.87 -6.47
N GLU A 34 10.02 -10.83 -6.78
CA GLU A 34 9.53 -10.30 -8.05
C GLU A 34 9.70 -8.78 -8.15
N LEU A 35 9.35 -8.06 -7.09
CA LEU A 35 9.30 -6.60 -7.13
C LEU A 35 10.59 -5.94 -6.61
N GLY A 36 11.42 -6.63 -5.83
CA GLY A 36 12.59 -6.05 -5.15
C GLY A 36 13.57 -5.35 -6.08
N SER A 37 13.77 -5.91 -7.29
CA SER A 37 14.65 -5.35 -8.32
C SER A 37 14.14 -4.06 -8.98
N LEU A 38 12.86 -3.69 -8.75
CA LEU A 38 12.30 -2.47 -9.33
C LEU A 38 13.03 -1.22 -8.87
N ARG A 39 13.59 -1.21 -7.66
CA ARG A 39 14.35 -0.06 -7.17
C ARG A 39 15.59 0.21 -8.02
N GLU A 40 16.31 -0.85 -8.39
CA GLU A 40 17.50 -0.78 -9.23
C GLU A 40 17.14 -0.39 -10.67
N LYS A 41 15.99 -0.87 -11.16
CA LYS A 41 15.45 -0.53 -12.48
C LYS A 41 15.02 0.94 -12.58
N TYR A 42 14.58 1.54 -11.47
CA TYR A 42 14.11 2.93 -11.41
C TYR A 42 14.87 3.74 -10.34
N PRO A 43 16.17 4.02 -10.54
CA PRO A 43 17.03 4.64 -9.52
C PRO A 43 16.60 6.07 -9.18
N GLN A 44 15.94 6.75 -10.13
CA GLN A 44 15.40 8.11 -9.96
C GLN A 44 14.01 8.14 -9.34
N ALA A 45 13.39 6.99 -9.04
CA ALA A 45 12.11 6.98 -8.35
C ALA A 45 12.26 7.60 -6.95
N THR A 46 11.30 8.42 -6.57
CA THR A 46 11.21 9.04 -5.24
C THR A 46 10.06 8.46 -4.41
N GLY A 47 9.41 7.40 -4.90
CA GLY A 47 8.24 6.81 -4.26
C GLY A 47 7.67 5.63 -5.01
N MET A 48 6.58 5.07 -4.48
CA MET A 48 5.87 3.95 -5.08
C MET A 48 4.35 4.06 -4.88
N ILE A 49 3.61 3.48 -5.81
CA ILE A 49 2.17 3.23 -5.70
C ILE A 49 1.98 1.71 -5.69
N VAL A 50 1.16 1.22 -4.78
CA VAL A 50 0.83 -0.20 -4.65
C VAL A 50 -0.57 -0.43 -5.20
N ALA A 51 -0.70 -1.38 -6.12
CA ALA A 51 -1.98 -1.86 -6.59
C ALA A 51 -2.10 -3.36 -6.34
N ILE A 52 -3.21 -3.75 -5.72
CA ILE A 52 -3.54 -5.14 -5.40
C ILE A 52 -4.88 -5.42 -6.07
N ASN A 53 -4.96 -6.52 -6.83
CA ASN A 53 -6.20 -6.94 -7.49
C ASN A 53 -6.81 -5.85 -8.42
N GLY A 54 -5.95 -5.07 -9.08
CA GLY A 54 -6.38 -3.97 -9.96
C GLY A 54 -6.94 -2.74 -9.23
N ARG A 55 -6.81 -2.66 -7.90
CA ARG A 55 -7.19 -1.50 -7.09
C ARG A 55 -5.95 -0.92 -6.45
N ILE A 56 -5.86 0.42 -6.40
CA ILE A 56 -4.74 1.07 -5.72
C ILE A 56 -4.98 0.97 -4.22
N ALA A 57 -4.07 0.27 -3.54
CA ALA A 57 -4.08 0.11 -2.08
C ALA A 57 -3.61 1.38 -1.38
N GLY A 58 -2.57 2.01 -1.95
CA GLY A 58 -2.05 3.27 -1.46
C GLY A 58 -0.74 3.62 -2.16
N GLY A 59 -0.07 4.66 -1.66
CA GLY A 59 1.25 4.99 -2.15
C GLY A 59 1.89 6.17 -1.44
N ASP A 60 3.21 6.25 -1.62
CA ASP A 60 4.06 7.20 -0.94
C ASP A 60 5.06 7.81 -1.91
N LEU A 61 5.13 9.15 -1.91
CA LEU A 61 6.17 9.93 -2.55
C LEU A 61 7.00 10.63 -1.48
N TYR A 62 8.31 10.56 -1.60
CA TYR A 62 9.27 11.16 -0.68
C TYR A 62 10.00 12.33 -1.35
N PHE A 63 10.57 13.19 -0.51
CA PHE A 63 11.36 14.34 -0.97
C PHE A 63 12.50 13.96 -1.92
N ASN A 64 13.19 12.84 -1.68
CA ASN A 64 14.29 12.39 -2.53
C ASN A 64 14.34 10.85 -2.65
N GLY A 65 15.08 10.38 -3.65
CA GLY A 65 15.27 8.95 -3.91
C GLY A 65 16.07 8.24 -2.80
N GLU A 66 16.93 8.95 -2.07
CA GLU A 66 17.72 8.35 -0.98
C GLU A 66 16.81 7.88 0.16
N LEU A 67 15.94 8.77 0.66
CA LEU A 67 14.97 8.45 1.72
C LEU A 67 14.01 7.34 1.27
N PHE A 68 13.52 7.42 0.02
CA PHE A 68 12.69 6.35 -0.54
C PHE A 68 13.45 5.02 -0.58
N GLY A 69 14.71 5.02 -1.01
CA GLY A 69 15.54 3.81 -1.06
C GLY A 69 15.76 3.18 0.32
N GLN A 70 15.97 3.99 1.36
CA GLN A 70 16.09 3.50 2.74
C GLN A 70 14.81 2.82 3.26
N LEU A 71 13.64 3.21 2.71
CA LEU A 71 12.33 2.68 3.12
C LEU A 71 11.82 1.59 2.19
N TRP A 72 12.46 1.35 1.05
CA TRP A 72 12.01 0.44 0.00
C TRP A 72 11.62 -0.94 0.51
N GLU A 73 12.54 -1.63 1.21
CA GLU A 73 12.29 -2.98 1.74
C GLU A 73 11.09 -3.01 2.70
N ARG A 74 10.91 -1.98 3.53
CA ARG A 74 9.79 -1.90 4.47
C ARG A 74 8.46 -1.65 3.75
N LEU A 75 8.46 -0.82 2.71
CA LEU A 75 7.27 -0.56 1.91
C LEU A 75 6.88 -1.80 1.10
N LEU A 76 7.86 -2.54 0.59
CA LEU A 76 7.65 -3.80 -0.11
C LEU A 76 7.07 -4.86 0.83
N ASP A 77 7.57 -4.95 2.07
CA ASP A 77 7.01 -5.83 3.10
C ASP A 77 5.57 -5.47 3.46
N ALA A 78 5.26 -4.19 3.59
CA ALA A 78 3.89 -3.74 3.83
C ALA A 78 2.96 -4.13 2.67
N ALA A 79 3.38 -3.88 1.43
CA ALA A 79 2.63 -4.26 0.23
C ALA A 79 2.42 -5.78 0.12
N ALA A 80 3.46 -6.56 0.39
CA ALA A 80 3.39 -8.01 0.43
C ALA A 80 2.39 -8.49 1.49
N ASN A 81 2.42 -7.91 2.69
CA ASN A 81 1.50 -8.25 3.78
C ASN A 81 0.05 -7.95 3.41
N GLU A 82 -0.20 -6.78 2.84
CA GLU A 82 -1.53 -6.35 2.41
C GLU A 82 -2.08 -7.25 1.29
N SER A 83 -1.22 -7.64 0.33
CA SER A 83 -1.62 -8.52 -0.77
C SER A 83 -2.13 -9.88 -0.31
N VAL A 84 -1.62 -10.39 0.82
CA VAL A 84 -2.07 -11.67 1.37
C VAL A 84 -3.37 -11.54 2.17
N GLY A 85 -3.64 -10.37 2.76
CA GLY A 85 -4.96 -10.09 3.34
C GLY A 85 -6.08 -10.01 2.29
N GLU A 86 -5.72 -9.67 1.06
CA GLU A 86 -6.63 -9.43 -0.07
C GLU A 86 -6.61 -10.61 -1.08
N LEU A 87 -6.38 -11.85 -0.64
CA LEU A 87 -6.31 -12.99 -1.56
C LEU A 87 -7.66 -13.23 -2.27
N LEU A 88 -7.71 -12.88 -3.55
CA LEU A 88 -8.82 -13.17 -4.45
C LEU A 88 -8.37 -14.13 -5.56
N GLN A 89 -9.27 -15.04 -5.95
CA GLN A 89 -9.06 -15.88 -7.12
C GLN A 89 -9.76 -15.24 -8.33
N PHE A 90 -8.98 -14.90 -9.34
CA PHE A 90 -9.48 -14.40 -10.61
C PHE A 90 -9.44 -15.47 -11.69
N THR A 91 -10.51 -15.56 -12.46
CA THR A 91 -10.48 -16.23 -13.77
C THR A 91 -9.60 -15.43 -14.73
N LYS A 92 -9.10 -16.09 -15.80
CA LYS A 92 -8.33 -15.42 -16.85
C LYS A 92 -9.06 -14.20 -17.44
N ALA A 93 -10.36 -14.33 -17.70
CA ALA A 93 -11.19 -13.25 -18.22
C ALA A 93 -11.33 -12.08 -17.22
N GLN A 94 -11.25 -12.33 -15.91
CA GLN A 94 -11.25 -11.27 -14.91
C GLN A 94 -9.88 -10.58 -14.83
N LEU A 95 -8.77 -11.34 -14.91
CA LEU A 95 -7.41 -10.77 -14.96
C LEU A 95 -7.23 -9.82 -16.15
N GLU A 96 -7.73 -10.20 -17.33
CA GLU A 96 -7.66 -9.39 -18.56
C GLU A 96 -8.46 -8.09 -18.47
N ARG A 97 -9.42 -8.00 -17.54
CA ARG A 97 -10.23 -6.79 -17.30
C ARG A 97 -9.65 -5.90 -16.20
N LEU A 98 -8.63 -6.35 -15.48
CA LEU A 98 -7.99 -5.52 -14.46
C LEU A 98 -7.32 -4.31 -15.13
N PRO A 99 -7.37 -3.13 -14.51
CA PRO A 99 -6.68 -1.97 -15.03
C PRO A 99 -5.17 -2.20 -15.07
N THR A 100 -4.57 -1.75 -16.16
CA THR A 100 -3.12 -1.79 -16.39
C THR A 100 -2.40 -0.75 -15.55
N ALA A 101 -1.09 -0.92 -15.34
CA ALA A 101 -0.27 0.04 -14.59
C ALA A 101 -0.35 1.49 -15.17
N PRO A 102 -0.34 1.73 -16.50
CA PRO A 102 -0.53 3.07 -17.05
C PRO A 102 -1.91 3.68 -16.72
N GLN A 103 -2.98 2.89 -16.75
CA GLN A 103 -4.33 3.36 -16.39
C GLN A 103 -4.41 3.76 -14.91
N LEU A 104 -3.79 2.98 -14.03
CA LEU A 104 -3.71 3.32 -12.60
C LEU A 104 -2.86 4.57 -12.37
N ALA A 105 -1.74 4.71 -13.09
CA ALA A 105 -0.89 5.89 -13.02
C ALA A 105 -1.65 7.17 -13.41
N GLU A 106 -2.52 7.11 -14.42
CA GLU A 106 -3.36 8.24 -14.82
C GLU A 106 -4.28 8.70 -13.67
N VAL A 107 -4.89 7.76 -12.95
CA VAL A 107 -5.74 8.06 -11.79
C VAL A 107 -4.94 8.76 -10.70
N VAL A 108 -3.75 8.27 -10.38
CA VAL A 108 -2.84 8.89 -9.39
C VAL A 108 -2.47 10.32 -9.81
N GLN A 109 -2.05 10.51 -11.06
CA GLN A 109 -1.64 11.81 -11.58
C GLN A 109 -2.78 12.84 -11.54
N LYS A 110 -4.03 12.42 -11.83
CA LYS A 110 -5.20 13.30 -11.69
C LYS A 110 -5.38 13.75 -10.24
N GLY A 111 -5.15 12.88 -9.26
CA GLY A 111 -5.23 13.19 -7.83
C GLY A 111 -4.19 14.19 -7.36
N LEU A 112 -2.94 14.01 -7.78
CA LEU A 112 -1.84 14.90 -7.43
C LEU A 112 -2.04 16.34 -7.94
N LYS A 113 -2.84 16.51 -9.01
CA LYS A 113 -3.19 17.82 -9.61
C LYS A 113 -4.40 18.49 -8.95
N LEU A 114 -5.07 17.85 -7.98
CA LEU A 114 -6.21 18.45 -7.30
C LEU A 114 -5.79 19.70 -6.51
N LYS A 115 -6.69 20.68 -6.43
CA LYS A 115 -6.49 21.87 -5.58
C LYS A 115 -6.45 21.46 -4.11
N GLU A 116 -5.58 22.10 -3.33
CA GLU A 116 -5.54 21.92 -1.88
C GLU A 116 -6.84 22.43 -1.25
N GLN A 117 -7.41 21.65 -0.34
CA GLN A 117 -8.73 21.90 0.26
C GLN A 117 -8.70 22.02 1.78
N GLY A 118 -7.58 21.66 2.43
CA GLY A 118 -7.41 21.81 3.87
C GLY A 118 -5.94 21.93 4.26
N LEU A 119 -5.67 22.71 5.31
CA LEU A 119 -4.36 22.86 5.95
C LEU A 119 -4.53 22.54 7.44
N HIS A 120 -3.78 21.56 7.94
CA HIS A 120 -3.66 21.28 9.35
C HIS A 120 -2.24 21.64 9.80
N GLU A 121 -2.12 22.61 10.70
CA GLU A 121 -0.85 22.98 11.33
C GLU A 121 -0.68 22.15 12.61
N LEU A 122 0.39 21.35 12.68
CA LEU A 122 0.77 20.60 13.88
C LEU A 122 1.97 21.29 14.56
N PRO A 123 1.88 21.63 15.86
CA PRO A 123 3.00 22.25 16.58
C PRO A 123 4.11 21.26 16.97
N PRO A 124 5.41 21.65 16.92
CA PRO A 124 5.97 22.72 16.11
C PRO A 124 6.58 22.17 14.80
N ARG A 125 6.33 22.88 13.69
CA ARG A 125 6.98 22.78 12.36
C ARG A 125 6.41 21.79 11.33
N THR A 126 5.32 21.08 11.58
CA THR A 126 4.71 20.21 10.55
C THR A 126 3.44 20.82 9.97
N ARG A 127 3.39 20.96 8.65
CA ARG A 127 2.18 21.34 7.90
C ARG A 127 1.69 20.15 7.09
N ILE A 128 0.41 19.83 7.20
CA ILE A 128 -0.22 18.80 6.37
C ILE A 128 -1.26 19.49 5.48
N THR A 129 -1.13 19.36 4.15
CA THR A 129 -2.20 19.75 3.22
C THR A 129 -2.97 18.53 2.77
N LEU A 130 -4.30 18.68 2.70
CA LEU A 130 -5.23 17.65 2.22
C LEU A 130 -5.79 18.08 0.86
N ARG A 131 -5.70 17.20 -0.13
CA ARG A 131 -6.48 17.26 -1.36
C ARG A 131 -7.49 16.12 -1.34
N ARG A 132 -8.78 16.41 -1.50
CA ARG A 132 -9.83 15.39 -1.60
C ARG A 132 -10.41 15.39 -3.02
N GLY A 133 -10.30 14.24 -3.68
CA GLY A 133 -10.98 13.94 -4.93
C GLY A 133 -12.14 12.97 -4.70
N GLN A 134 -12.83 12.64 -5.79
CA GLN A 134 -13.91 11.65 -5.75
C GLN A 134 -13.40 10.22 -5.49
N ALA A 135 -12.16 9.91 -5.91
CA ALA A 135 -11.58 8.56 -5.83
C ALA A 135 -10.43 8.42 -4.82
N GLN A 136 -9.83 9.52 -4.36
CA GLN A 136 -8.63 9.48 -3.53
C GLN A 136 -8.50 10.71 -2.64
N ARG A 137 -7.72 10.56 -1.56
CA ARG A 137 -7.23 11.61 -0.68
C ARG A 137 -5.71 11.67 -0.82
N VAL A 138 -5.17 12.88 -0.91
CA VAL A 138 -3.73 13.11 -0.95
C VAL A 138 -3.35 13.96 0.26
N PHE A 139 -2.47 13.43 1.09
CA PHE A 139 -1.91 14.13 2.25
C PHE A 139 -0.47 14.51 1.94
N THR A 140 -0.15 15.79 2.04
CA THR A 140 1.21 16.30 1.81
C THR A 140 1.76 16.90 3.08
N THR A 141 2.81 16.28 3.61
CA THR A 141 3.53 16.73 4.80
C THR A 141 4.71 17.61 4.42
N ARG A 142 4.80 18.80 5.02
CA ARG A 142 5.90 19.77 4.86
C ARG A 142 6.50 20.11 6.22
N ASP A 143 7.81 20.34 6.24
CA ASP A 143 8.53 20.90 7.38
C ASP A 143 8.65 22.41 7.20
N ALA A 144 8.10 23.20 8.12
CA ALA A 144 8.15 24.67 8.09
C ALA A 144 9.57 25.24 8.26
N GLY A 145 10.50 24.43 8.75
CA GLY A 145 11.92 24.73 8.87
C GLY A 145 12.73 24.55 7.59
N ARG A 146 12.17 23.91 6.56
CA ARG A 146 12.76 23.79 5.23
C ARG A 146 11.92 24.59 4.25
N ALA A 147 12.48 25.64 3.68
CA ALA A 147 11.84 26.33 2.56
C ALA A 147 11.88 25.40 1.32
N GLY A 148 10.71 25.01 0.80
CA GLY A 148 10.63 24.25 -0.46
C GLY A 148 9.62 23.08 -0.49
N GLU A 149 10.02 21.99 -1.12
CA GLU A 149 9.21 20.84 -1.53
C GLU A 149 8.70 19.98 -0.36
N PRO A 150 7.63 19.18 -0.54
CA PRO A 150 7.12 18.27 0.49
C PRO A 150 8.14 17.24 0.98
N VAL A 151 8.05 16.91 2.27
CA VAL A 151 8.84 15.82 2.89
C VAL A 151 8.25 14.46 2.49
N ARG A 152 6.92 14.36 2.51
CA ARG A 152 6.17 13.17 2.11
C ARG A 152 4.84 13.57 1.49
N THR A 153 4.40 12.85 0.46
CA THR A 153 3.02 12.84 -0.01
C THR A 153 2.48 11.43 0.06
N ALA A 154 1.49 11.21 0.94
CA ALA A 154 0.75 9.95 1.05
C ALA A 154 -0.51 10.04 0.18
N ILE A 155 -0.83 8.95 -0.51
CA ILE A 155 -2.00 8.82 -1.36
C ILE A 155 -2.85 7.67 -0.85
N GLU A 156 -4.04 8.00 -0.38
CA GLU A 156 -5.03 7.03 0.09
C GLU A 156 -6.19 6.99 -0.90
N PHE A 157 -6.62 5.79 -1.29
CA PHE A 157 -7.77 5.64 -2.17
C PHE A 157 -9.04 5.42 -1.36
N LEU A 158 -10.11 6.06 -1.80
CA LEU A 158 -11.43 5.87 -1.19
C LEU A 158 -11.98 4.54 -1.67
N GLN A 159 -12.20 3.60 -0.75
CA GLN A 159 -12.97 2.40 -1.09
C GLN A 159 -14.41 2.85 -1.38
N ALA A 160 -14.86 2.57 -2.60
CA ALA A 160 -16.25 2.70 -3.01
C ALA A 160 -17.12 1.61 -2.39
#